data_AF-A0AAU5RTV4-F1
#
_entry.id   AF-A0AAU5RTV4-F1
#
_cell.length_a   1.000
_cell.length_b   1.000
_cell.length_c   1.000
_cell.angle_alpha   90.00
_cell.angle_beta   90.00
_cell.angle_gamma   90.00
#
_symmetry.space_group_name_H-M   'P 1'
#
loop_
_entity.id
_entity.type
_entity.pdbx_description
1 polymer ?
#
loop_
_entity_poly.entity_id
_entity_poly.type
_entity_poly.pdbx_seq_one_letter_code
_entity_poly.pdbx_strand_id
1 'polypeptide(L)'
;MPSFEPYAEALLGFLLSRIDEDGFASLLDHEPKRMPAWYVERGGGRFESRMVMFTGCVTCSRIEPGSEFSSYVEIDVEQWPCLRVRRLALAFHDDPDYREEWRPELAMHVSGRRFCQEDGDQWPPVWPPSV
;
A
#
# COMPACT_ATOMS: atom_id res chain seq x y z
N MET A 1 -2.53 -12.80 8.72
CA MET A 1 -2.68 -11.61 7.85
C MET A 1 -3.68 -10.71 8.53
N PRO A 2 -3.36 -9.45 8.89
CA PRO A 2 -4.34 -8.61 9.53
C PRO A 2 -5.42 -8.29 8.50
N SER A 3 -6.67 -8.62 8.84
CA SER A 3 -7.86 -8.31 8.05
C SER A 3 -8.00 -6.80 7.96
N PHE A 4 -8.14 -6.31 6.74
CA PHE A 4 -8.31 -4.89 6.42
C PHE A 4 -9.70 -4.32 6.77
N GLU A 5 -10.53 -5.09 7.45
CA GLU A 5 -11.97 -5.10 7.20
C GLU A 5 -12.81 -4.19 8.14
N PRO A 6 -12.57 -4.06 9.46
CA PRO A 6 -13.53 -3.34 10.30
C PRO A 6 -13.47 -1.80 10.17
N TYR A 7 -12.31 -1.23 9.86
CA TYR A 7 -12.14 0.23 9.79
C TYR A 7 -12.53 0.81 8.42
N ALA A 8 -12.34 0.01 7.36
CA ALA A 8 -12.70 0.32 5.99
C ALA A 8 -14.22 0.43 5.81
N GLU A 9 -14.96 -0.56 6.31
CA GLU A 9 -16.42 -0.58 6.22
C GLU A 9 -17.06 0.56 7.02
N ALA A 10 -16.55 0.83 8.23
CA ALA A 10 -17.03 1.94 9.04
C ALA A 10 -16.80 3.29 8.35
N LEU A 11 -15.66 3.49 7.70
CA LEU A 11 -15.37 4.69 6.90
C LEU A 11 -16.33 4.82 5.71
N LEU A 12 -16.58 3.73 4.98
CA LEU A 12 -17.52 3.75 3.85
C LEU A 12 -18.93 4.12 4.33
N GLY A 13 -19.43 3.48 5.39
CA GLY A 13 -20.74 3.79 5.94
C GLY A 13 -20.84 5.26 6.38
N PHE A 14 -19.80 5.77 7.03
CA PHE A 14 -19.72 7.17 7.45
C PHE A 14 -19.77 8.13 6.26
N LEU A 15 -18.95 7.88 5.23
CA LEU A 15 -18.87 8.73 4.03
C LEU A 15 -20.17 8.69 3.24
N LEU A 16 -20.73 7.51 2.98
CA LEU A 16 -21.96 7.34 2.18
C LEU A 16 -23.18 8.04 2.78
N SER A 17 -23.18 8.34 4.09
CA SER A 17 -24.27 9.07 4.73
C SER A 17 -24.05 10.60 4.78
N ARG A 18 -22.90 11.10 4.33
CA ARG A 18 -22.46 12.50 4.58
C ARG A 18 -21.94 13.23 3.35
N ILE A 19 -21.32 12.53 2.41
CA ILE A 19 -20.76 13.15 1.21
C ILE A 19 -21.86 13.58 0.23
N ASP A 20 -21.59 14.66 -0.48
CA ASP A 20 -22.40 15.12 -1.61
C ASP A 20 -22.10 14.31 -2.89
N GLU A 21 -22.70 14.71 -4.02
CA GLU A 21 -22.52 14.04 -5.30
C GLU A 21 -21.05 14.06 -5.77
N ASP A 22 -20.34 15.17 -5.57
CA ASP A 22 -18.93 15.32 -5.96
C ASP A 22 -18.02 14.44 -5.08
N GLY A 23 -18.27 14.40 -3.77
CA GLY A 23 -17.59 13.53 -2.84
C GLY A 23 -17.84 12.04 -3.15
N PHE A 24 -19.08 11.69 -3.51
CA PHE A 24 -19.44 10.35 -3.93
C PHE A 24 -18.75 9.95 -5.24
N ALA A 25 -18.72 10.83 -6.24
CA ALA A 25 -17.97 10.60 -7.48
C ALA A 25 -16.48 10.38 -7.18
N SER A 26 -15.88 11.20 -6.31
CA SER A 26 -14.48 11.02 -5.90
C SER A 26 -14.24 9.71 -5.13
N LEU A 27 -15.24 9.20 -4.40
CA LEU A 27 -15.15 7.91 -3.72
C LEU A 27 -15.17 6.75 -4.72
N LEU A 28 -16.03 6.83 -5.74
CA LEU A 28 -16.11 5.84 -6.83
C LEU A 28 -14.82 5.81 -7.65
N ASP A 29 -14.25 6.97 -7.96
CA ASP A 29 -12.95 7.06 -8.66
C ASP A 29 -11.83 6.40 -7.85
N HIS A 30 -11.95 6.30 -6.53
CA HIS A 30 -10.96 5.70 -5.65
C HIS A 30 -11.39 4.32 -5.12
N GLU A 31 -11.99 3.50 -5.99
CA GLU A 31 -12.46 2.15 -5.67
C GLU A 31 -11.35 1.24 -5.10
N PRO A 32 -11.63 0.46 -4.03
CA PRO A 32 -10.71 -0.54 -3.51
C PRO A 32 -10.58 -1.73 -4.47
N LYS A 33 -9.35 -2.20 -4.69
CA LYS A 33 -9.07 -3.43 -5.46
C LYS A 33 -8.03 -4.28 -4.75
N ARG A 34 -8.25 -5.59 -4.78
CA ARG A 34 -7.28 -6.57 -4.27
C ARG A 34 -6.13 -6.72 -5.27
N MET A 35 -4.91 -6.49 -4.80
CA MET A 35 -3.70 -6.42 -5.62
C MET A 35 -2.59 -7.30 -5.03
N PRO A 36 -1.74 -7.92 -5.88
CA PRO A 36 -0.53 -8.59 -5.42
C PRO A 36 0.61 -7.58 -5.25
N ALA A 37 1.36 -7.68 -4.15
CA ALA A 37 2.66 -7.03 -3.96
C ALA A 37 3.74 -8.10 -3.76
N TRP A 38 4.87 -7.93 -4.43
CA TRP A 38 6.05 -8.78 -4.26
C TRP A 38 6.98 -8.18 -3.21
N TYR A 39 7.45 -9.04 -2.32
CA TYR A 39 8.45 -8.71 -1.31
C TYR A 39 9.65 -9.61 -1.50
N VAL A 40 10.83 -9.02 -1.46
CA VAL A 40 12.08 -9.78 -1.36
C VAL A 40 12.54 -9.69 0.09
N GLU A 41 12.66 -10.85 0.74
CA GLU A 41 13.29 -10.96 2.05
C GLU A 41 14.70 -11.53 1.85
N ARG A 42 15.70 -10.84 2.39
CA ARG A 42 17.10 -11.28 2.37
C ARG A 42 17.55 -11.51 3.80
N GLY A 43 18.00 -12.73 4.09
CA GLY A 43 18.51 -13.11 5.41
C GLY A 43 19.33 -14.40 5.34
N GLY A 44 20.46 -14.45 6.04
CA GLY A 44 21.29 -15.66 6.12
C GLY A 44 21.83 -16.17 4.76
N GLY A 45 22.07 -15.28 3.80
CA GLY A 45 22.56 -15.64 2.46
C GLY A 45 21.50 -16.19 1.50
N ARG A 46 20.21 -16.15 1.88
CA ARG A 46 19.09 -16.57 1.02
C ARG A 46 18.28 -15.36 0.53
N PHE A 47 17.77 -15.49 -0.68
CA PHE A 47 16.78 -14.59 -1.27
C PHE A 47 15.45 -15.34 -1.33
N GLU A 48 14.43 -14.84 -0.62
CA GLU A 48 13.07 -15.37 -0.71
C GLU A 48 12.17 -14.31 -1.32
N SER A 49 11.53 -14.63 -2.44
CA SER A 49 10.50 -13.80 -3.05
C SER A 49 9.14 -14.28 -2.59
N ARG A 50 8.33 -13.39 -2.03
CA ARG A 50 7.00 -13.69 -1.52
C ARG A 50 5.97 -12.73 -2.08
N MET A 51 4.89 -13.27 -2.62
CA MET A 51 3.71 -12.50 -2.99
C MET A 51 2.79 -12.35 -1.77
N VAL A 52 2.35 -11.14 -1.47
CA VAL A 52 1.29 -10.87 -0.49
C VAL A 52 0.16 -10.12 -1.18
N MET A 53 -1.07 -10.50 -0.89
CA MET A 53 -2.25 -9.78 -1.36
C MET A 53 -2.59 -8.64 -0.40
N PHE A 54 -2.85 -7.46 -0.93
CA PHE A 54 -3.32 -6.29 -0.19
C PHE A 54 -4.50 -5.62 -0.90
N THR A 55 -5.21 -4.71 -0.23
CA THR A 55 -6.25 -3.87 -0.84
C THR A 55 -5.65 -2.49 -1.13
N GLY A 56 -5.50 -2.15 -2.40
CA GLY A 56 -5.04 -0.85 -2.87
C GLY A 56 -6.17 -0.04 -3.50
N CYS A 57 -5.89 1.19 -3.91
CA CYS A 57 -6.81 2.01 -4.68
C CYS A 57 -6.47 1.93 -6.17
N VAL A 58 -7.45 1.64 -7.04
CA VAL A 58 -7.23 1.49 -8.49
C VAL A 58 -6.59 2.73 -9.11
N THR A 59 -7.12 3.91 -8.77
CA THR A 59 -6.63 5.18 -9.31
C THR A 59 -5.28 5.60 -8.75
N CYS A 60 -5.00 5.31 -7.48
CA CYS A 60 -3.67 5.59 -6.91
C CYS A 60 -2.63 4.56 -7.39
N SER A 61 -3.05 3.32 -7.68
CA SER A 61 -2.17 2.27 -8.15
C SER A 61 -1.78 2.55 -9.61
N ARG A 62 -0.54 2.95 -9.84
CA ARG A 62 0.04 3.03 -11.20
C ARG A 62 0.41 1.66 -11.77
N ILE A 63 -0.27 0.61 -11.33
CA ILE A 63 -0.04 -0.76 -11.78
C ILE A 63 -0.81 -0.91 -13.09
N GLU A 64 -0.10 -0.95 -14.21
CA GLU A 64 -0.71 -1.16 -15.53
C GLU A 64 -1.42 -2.53 -15.58
N PRO A 65 -2.61 -2.64 -16.20
CA PRO A 65 -3.22 -3.95 -16.41
C PRO A 65 -2.34 -4.86 -17.28
N GLY A 66 -2.04 -6.08 -16.81
CA GLY A 66 -1.31 -7.09 -17.60
C GLY A 66 0.22 -7.03 -17.50
N SER A 67 0.73 -6.12 -16.69
CA SER A 67 2.13 -5.95 -16.37
C SER A 67 2.75 -7.18 -15.66
N GLU A 68 3.92 -7.64 -16.12
CA GLU A 68 4.56 -8.88 -15.67
C GLU A 68 5.40 -8.75 -14.39
N PHE A 69 5.71 -9.89 -13.77
CA PHE A 69 6.32 -10.06 -12.45
C PHE A 69 7.62 -9.25 -12.20
N SER A 70 8.40 -8.93 -13.23
CA SER A 70 9.74 -8.32 -13.10
C SER A 70 9.74 -6.80 -12.94
N SER A 71 8.67 -6.10 -13.32
CA SER A 71 8.58 -4.63 -13.21
C SER A 71 8.18 -4.12 -11.82
N TYR A 72 7.95 -5.02 -10.85
CA TYR A 72 7.26 -4.72 -9.59
C TYR A 72 8.03 -5.05 -8.31
N VAL A 73 9.34 -5.22 -8.40
CA VAL A 73 10.17 -5.37 -7.19
C VAL A 73 10.09 -4.11 -6.31
N GLU A 74 9.65 -2.97 -6.87
CA GLU A 74 9.40 -1.72 -6.15
C GLU A 74 7.98 -1.18 -6.43
N ILE A 75 6.93 -1.90 -6.01
CA ILE A 75 5.59 -1.31 -5.94
C ILE A 75 5.56 -0.36 -4.74
N ASP A 76 5.25 0.91 -4.97
CA ASP A 76 4.86 1.87 -3.94
C ASP A 76 3.43 2.32 -4.22
N VAL A 77 2.47 1.66 -3.56
CA VAL A 77 1.04 1.91 -3.78
C VAL A 77 0.34 2.19 -2.47
N GLU A 78 -0.43 3.27 -2.43
CA GLU A 78 -1.30 3.59 -1.31
C GLU A 78 -2.27 2.44 -1.03
N GLN A 79 -2.25 1.97 0.20
CA GLN A 79 -3.22 1.04 0.72
C GLN A 79 -4.58 1.73 0.83
N TRP A 80 -5.64 1.00 0.51
CA TRP A 80 -6.99 1.51 0.71
C TRP A 80 -7.39 1.41 2.20
N PRO A 81 -7.98 2.43 2.84
CA PRO A 81 -8.39 3.72 2.26
C PRO A 81 -7.20 4.62 1.95
N CYS A 82 -7.13 5.07 0.70
CA CYS A 82 -6.07 5.92 0.20
C CYS A 82 -6.18 7.36 0.73
N LEU A 83 -5.15 8.18 0.50
CA LEU A 83 -5.11 9.55 0.99
C LEU A 83 -6.33 10.37 0.53
N ARG A 84 -6.77 10.16 -0.71
CA ARG A 84 -7.92 10.89 -1.27
C ARG A 84 -9.21 10.57 -0.53
N VAL A 85 -9.49 9.29 -0.27
CA VAL A 85 -10.69 8.84 0.47
C VAL A 85 -10.65 9.34 1.91
N ARG A 86 -9.49 9.29 2.58
CA ARG A 86 -9.33 9.81 3.95
C ARG A 86 -9.59 11.31 4.05
N ARG A 87 -9.21 12.09 3.03
CA ARG A 87 -9.51 13.52 2.96
C ARG A 87 -11.00 13.82 2.83
N LEU A 88 -11.80 12.93 2.24
CA LEU A 88 -13.25 13.08 2.23
C LEU A 88 -13.81 13.04 3.66
N ALA A 89 -13.27 12.15 4.51
CA ALA A 89 -13.70 12.06 5.90
C ALA A 89 -13.27 13.26 6.74
N LEU A 90 -12.09 13.84 6.45
CA LEU A 90 -11.55 14.99 7.17
C LEU A 90 -12.48 16.21 7.11
N ALA A 91 -13.26 16.37 6.04
CA ALA A 91 -14.26 17.44 5.94
C ALA A 91 -15.31 17.39 7.06
N PHE A 92 -15.47 16.23 7.71
CA PHE A 92 -16.41 15.96 8.78
C PHE A 92 -15.72 15.69 10.12
N HIS A 93 -14.50 16.21 10.33
CA HIS A 93 -13.74 15.93 11.57
C HIS A 93 -14.42 16.42 12.86
N ASP A 94 -15.36 17.36 12.76
CA ASP A 94 -16.17 17.85 13.89
C ASP A 94 -17.40 16.95 14.18
N ASP A 95 -17.68 15.95 13.34
CA ASP A 95 -18.79 15.03 13.52
C ASP A 95 -18.49 14.04 14.66
N PRO A 96 -19.43 13.79 15.60
CA PRO A 96 -19.19 12.89 16.73
C PRO A 96 -18.92 11.43 16.33
N ASP A 97 -19.36 11.01 15.14
CA ASP A 97 -19.07 9.67 14.62
C ASP A 97 -17.72 9.60 13.87
N TYR A 98 -17.03 10.73 13.71
CA TYR A 98 -15.71 10.78 13.11
C TYR A 98 -14.70 10.00 13.96
N ARG A 99 -13.86 9.19 13.29
CA ARG A 99 -12.83 8.39 13.94
C ARG A 99 -11.45 8.88 13.56
N GLU A 100 -10.59 9.04 14.56
CA GLU A 100 -9.21 9.50 14.41
C GLU A 100 -8.38 8.60 13.48
N GLU A 101 -8.73 7.32 13.37
CA GLU A 101 -8.11 6.34 12.48
C GLU A 101 -8.33 6.64 10.99
N TRP A 102 -9.29 7.52 10.65
CA TRP A 102 -9.56 7.95 9.28
C TRP A 102 -8.71 9.13 8.82
N ARG A 103 -7.89 9.68 9.73
CA ARG A 103 -7.00 10.79 9.42
C ARG A 103 -6.13 10.53 8.17
N PRO A 104 -5.95 11.54 7.30
CA PRO A 104 -5.09 11.42 6.12
C PRO A 104 -3.64 11.03 6.45
N GLU A 105 -3.13 11.44 7.60
CA GLU A 105 -1.75 11.17 8.04
C GLU A 105 -1.49 9.67 8.29
N LEU A 106 -2.54 8.89 8.47
CA LEU A 106 -2.49 7.43 8.65
C LEU A 106 -2.62 6.68 7.32
N ALA A 107 -2.60 7.37 6.17
CA ALA A 107 -2.54 6.72 4.87
C ALA A 107 -1.24 5.90 4.76
N MET A 108 -1.38 4.59 4.60
CA MET A 108 -0.26 3.68 4.50
C MET A 108 0.09 3.42 3.03
N HIS A 109 1.38 3.27 2.76
CA HIS A 109 1.85 2.77 1.48
C HIS A 109 2.29 1.32 1.65
N VAL A 110 1.88 0.49 0.70
CA VAL A 110 2.41 -0.86 0.52
C VAL A 110 3.64 -0.72 -0.36
N SER A 111 4.79 -0.51 0.27
CA SER A 111 6.07 -0.53 -0.43
C SER A 111 6.61 -1.97 -0.46
N GLY A 112 6.95 -2.48 -1.65
CA GLY A 112 7.73 -3.71 -1.81
C GLY A 112 9.14 -3.63 -1.23
N ARG A 113 9.58 -2.43 -0.80
CA ARG A 113 10.84 -2.23 -0.07
C ARG A 113 10.73 -2.79 1.34
N ARG A 114 11.12 -4.05 1.49
CA ARG A 114 11.96 -4.40 2.63
C ARG A 114 13.41 -4.16 2.20
N PHE A 115 14.01 -3.18 2.85
CA PHE A 115 15.38 -2.74 2.69
C PHE A 115 16.32 -3.89 2.32
N CYS A 116 17.02 -3.75 1.18
CA CYS A 116 18.44 -4.07 1.20
C CYS A 116 19.06 -3.14 2.24
N GLN A 117 19.09 -3.54 3.51
CA GLN A 117 20.15 -3.06 4.35
C GLN A 117 21.37 -3.83 3.86
N GLU A 118 22.11 -3.21 2.96
CA GLU A 118 23.51 -3.55 2.78
C GLU A 118 24.17 -3.25 4.13
N ASP A 119 24.15 -4.24 5.03
CA ASP A 119 25.27 -4.36 5.95
C ASP A 119 26.47 -4.52 5.05
N GLY A 120 27.23 -3.43 4.96
CA GLY A 120 28.35 -3.29 4.07
C GLY A 120 29.32 -4.42 4.31
N ASP A 121 29.46 -5.30 3.34
CA ASP A 121 30.67 -6.08 3.16
C ASP A 121 30.95 -6.21 1.67
N GLN A 122 32.13 -5.70 1.36
CA GLN A 122 32.75 -5.54 0.05
C GLN A 122 32.77 -6.88 -0.72
N TRP A 123 32.19 -6.89 -1.92
CA TRP A 123 32.27 -7.98 -2.90
C TRP A 123 32.57 -7.36 -4.27
N PRO A 124 33.40 -7.97 -5.15
CA PRO A 124 33.61 -9.40 -5.41
C PRO A 124 34.76 -10.06 -4.62
N PRO A 125 34.84 -11.41 -4.56
CA PRO A 125 35.97 -12.06 -3.92
C PRO A 125 37.17 -11.90 -4.83
N VAL A 126 38.25 -11.37 -4.30
CA VAL A 126 39.56 -11.51 -4.95
C VAL A 126 39.95 -12.97 -4.75
N TRP A 127 39.91 -13.76 -5.83
CA TRP A 127 40.49 -15.10 -5.85
C TRP A 127 42.01 -14.96 -5.67
N PRO A 128 42.66 -15.68 -4.74
CA PRO A 128 44.12 -15.67 -4.69
C PRO A 128 44.68 -16.34 -5.96
N PRO A 129 45.80 -15.85 -6.53
CA PRO A 129 46.41 -16.48 -7.68
C PRO A 129 46.90 -17.88 -7.31
N SER A 130 46.57 -18.86 -8.15
CA SER A 130 47.08 -20.22 -8.05
C SER A 130 48.60 -20.21 -8.20
N VAL A 131 49.31 -20.66 -7.16
CA VAL A 131 50.73 -21.03 -7.20
C VAL A 131 50.84 -22.52 -6.96
#